data_AF-A0A9D4PQI8-F1
#
_entry.id   AF-A0A9D4PQI8-F1
#
_cell.length_a   1.000
_cell.length_b   1.000
_cell.length_c   1.000
_cell.angle_alpha   90.00
_cell.angle_beta   90.00
_cell.angle_gamma   90.00
#
_symmetry.space_group_name_H-M   'P 1'
#
loop_
_entity.id
_entity.type
_entity.pdbx_description
1 polymer ?
#
loop_
_entity_poly.entity_id
_entity_poly.type
_entity_poly.pdbx_seq_one_letter_code
_entity_poly.pdbx_strand_id
1 'polypeptide(L)'
;MSMMALTYERHSVVRFGPCIDTIDFSMLSSAPPNQFDAFSYIRAFDAEVWIAVFACLICLSCLAALGEWKTALTRRRKYCSLLGSAYGHGWDLFGLLFAESTPRRYVHASQKLLMVAWLMTVVVLANSFGSLLKSKQAVSTFKPDVDSVDDLAARPYLTPVIPSGNYYETFARHSRSLAVKQVWERSRSRGAMPPSTELFTDSMMAQVAARRAVVLADHGSILLQVTGFCERRNVRTFVVASQPLESSPFGYVFSRSIDERFFRKLFDKMATSTAKPLRILFHHEADAAISAMALTYERHGVVRFGPCIDTIDFSILSSASPNQFDAFGYIRAFDVEHSRSQAVKQVWERSRSRRAMTPPTELFSDATFTRVAARRAVVLSDHGSTLFQMTSFCERQNVRTFVVASQPLESSPFGYVFSRSIDERFFRKLFSKFRRILETGLMPKWLADSKGNWQRCIQSRNIAVDSISLDDTVPFFLLWGIMCAMAFCAFLCELICSIKLQGRCANRR
;
A
#
# COMPACT_ATOMS: atom_id res chain seq x y z
N MET A 1 -22.38 18.34 -9.66
CA MET A 1 -21.20 18.78 -10.44
C MET A 1 -20.44 17.50 -10.72
N SER A 2 -20.39 17.02 -11.97
CA SER A 2 -20.00 15.62 -12.26
C SER A 2 -18.58 15.53 -12.82
N MET A 3 -17.76 14.62 -12.29
CA MET A 3 -16.38 14.38 -12.76
C MET A 3 -16.36 13.59 -14.08
N MET A 4 -15.37 13.87 -14.93
CA MET A 4 -15.12 13.14 -16.17
C MET A 4 -13.63 13.04 -16.51
N ALA A 5 -13.21 11.88 -17.01
CA ALA A 5 -11.93 11.72 -17.70
C ALA A 5 -11.84 12.64 -18.92
N LEU A 6 -10.68 13.27 -19.11
CA LEU A 6 -10.38 14.15 -20.25
C LEU A 6 -10.02 13.28 -21.47
N THR A 7 -10.99 13.04 -22.36
CA THR A 7 -10.76 12.28 -23.61
C THR A 7 -10.68 13.22 -24.82
N TYR A 8 -9.98 12.80 -25.88
CA TYR A 8 -9.92 13.54 -27.15
C TYR A 8 -11.32 13.79 -27.73
N GLU A 9 -12.18 12.77 -27.71
CA GLU A 9 -13.57 12.86 -28.13
C GLU A 9 -14.36 13.93 -27.34
N ARG A 10 -14.15 14.02 -26.02
CA ARG A 10 -14.79 15.05 -25.19
C ARG A 10 -14.21 16.45 -25.42
N HIS A 11 -12.90 16.57 -25.67
CA HIS A 11 -12.27 17.83 -26.04
C HIS A 11 -12.84 18.40 -27.36
N SER A 12 -13.35 17.54 -28.25
CA SER A 12 -14.06 17.98 -29.46
C SER A 12 -15.33 18.79 -29.15
N VAL A 13 -15.88 18.69 -27.94
CA VAL A 13 -17.13 19.34 -27.50
C VAL A 13 -16.88 20.47 -26.49
N VAL A 14 -15.99 20.27 -25.51
CA VAL A 14 -15.73 21.22 -24.39
C VAL A 14 -14.27 21.70 -24.34
N ARG A 15 -14.04 22.92 -23.85
CA ARG A 15 -12.68 23.44 -23.60
C ARG A 15 -12.22 23.04 -22.21
N PHE A 16 -11.13 22.29 -22.13
CA PHE A 16 -10.52 21.89 -20.86
C PHE A 16 -9.55 22.95 -20.35
N GLY A 17 -9.53 23.12 -19.03
CA GLY A 17 -8.49 23.87 -18.32
C GLY A 17 -7.17 23.08 -18.27
N PRO A 18 -6.15 23.57 -17.53
CA PRO A 18 -4.97 22.77 -17.26
C PRO A 18 -5.37 21.51 -16.49
N CYS A 19 -4.73 20.38 -16.81
CA CYS A 19 -4.72 19.23 -15.90
C CYS A 19 -4.10 19.68 -14.57
N ILE A 20 -4.74 19.29 -13.47
CA ILE A 20 -4.30 19.62 -12.11
C ILE A 20 -3.79 18.36 -11.43
N ASP A 21 -4.49 17.26 -11.62
CA ASP A 21 -4.15 15.95 -11.07
C ASP A 21 -4.59 14.83 -12.02
N THR A 22 -3.94 13.68 -11.89
CA THR A 22 -4.19 12.47 -12.68
C THR A 22 -4.77 11.38 -11.79
N ILE A 23 -5.89 10.80 -12.21
CA ILE A 23 -6.36 9.56 -11.61
C ILE A 23 -5.51 8.41 -12.15
N ASP A 24 -4.85 7.74 -11.22
CA ASP A 24 -4.13 6.50 -11.49
C ASP A 24 -5.10 5.33 -11.64
N PHE A 25 -4.95 4.61 -12.76
CA PHE A 25 -5.61 3.34 -12.97
C PHE A 25 -4.76 2.25 -12.33
N SER A 26 -5.33 1.53 -11.38
CA SER A 26 -4.64 0.46 -10.67
C SER A 26 -5.36 -0.87 -10.88
N MET A 27 -4.66 -1.94 -10.51
CA MET A 27 -5.14 -3.31 -10.53
C MET A 27 -5.41 -3.73 -9.09
N LEU A 28 -6.64 -4.12 -8.81
CA LEU A 28 -7.00 -4.79 -7.57
C LEU A 28 -6.81 -6.29 -7.75
N SER A 29 -5.84 -6.87 -7.05
CA SER A 29 -5.67 -8.31 -6.92
C SER A 29 -5.93 -8.75 -5.47
N SER A 30 -5.90 -10.06 -5.23
CA SER A 30 -5.74 -10.57 -3.87
C SER A 30 -4.26 -10.77 -3.56
N ALA A 31 -3.89 -10.54 -2.31
CA ALA A 31 -2.64 -11.01 -1.73
C ALA A 31 -2.53 -12.53 -1.96
N PRO A 32 -1.33 -13.08 -2.22
CA PRO A 32 -1.11 -14.48 -1.97
C PRO A 32 -1.48 -14.78 -0.51
N PRO A 33 -2.08 -15.94 -0.21
CA PRO A 33 -2.16 -16.39 1.17
C PRO A 33 -0.73 -16.39 1.73
N ASN A 34 -0.55 -16.08 3.01
CA ASN A 34 0.76 -16.13 3.67
C ASN A 34 1.41 -17.48 3.39
N GLN A 35 2.33 -17.52 2.41
CA GLN A 35 2.96 -18.76 2.02
C GLN A 35 3.95 -19.08 3.10
N PHE A 36 3.67 -20.16 3.83
CA PHE A 36 4.56 -20.68 4.84
C PHE A 36 5.90 -21.06 4.20
N ASP A 37 6.88 -20.18 4.31
CA ASP A 37 8.23 -20.39 3.83
C ASP A 37 9.12 -20.79 5.00
N ALA A 38 9.27 -22.10 5.17
CA ALA A 38 10.16 -22.72 6.16
C ALA A 38 11.60 -22.18 6.11
N PHE A 39 12.02 -21.66 4.95
CA PHE A 39 13.40 -21.21 4.68
C PHE A 39 13.54 -19.69 4.59
N SER A 40 12.48 -18.92 4.85
CA SER A 40 12.48 -17.44 4.85
C SER A 40 13.59 -16.86 5.73
N TYR A 41 13.81 -17.47 6.90
CA TYR A 41 14.89 -17.17 7.83
C TYR A 41 16.29 -17.38 7.24
N ILE A 42 16.51 -18.49 6.52
CA ILE A 42 17.82 -18.77 5.88
C ILE A 42 18.05 -17.81 4.71
N ARG A 43 16.97 -17.47 3.99
CA ARG A 43 16.91 -16.39 2.97
C ARG A 43 17.01 -14.97 3.56
N ALA A 44 17.36 -14.80 4.83
CA ALA A 44 17.80 -13.50 5.35
C ALA A 44 19.09 -13.04 4.66
N PHE A 45 20.04 -13.97 4.41
CA PHE A 45 21.18 -13.79 3.50
C PHE A 45 20.95 -14.47 2.15
N ASP A 46 21.62 -13.95 1.11
CA ASP A 46 21.63 -14.55 -0.22
C ASP A 46 22.47 -15.83 -0.27
N ALA A 47 22.18 -16.70 -1.24
CA ALA A 47 22.86 -18.00 -1.39
C ALA A 47 24.38 -17.86 -1.57
N GLU A 48 24.84 -16.77 -2.19
CA GLU A 48 26.26 -16.45 -2.39
C GLU A 48 27.01 -16.30 -1.05
N VAL A 49 26.38 -15.68 -0.04
CA VAL A 49 26.96 -15.52 1.30
C VAL A 49 27.12 -16.88 1.98
N TRP A 50 26.11 -17.75 1.88
CA TRP A 50 26.17 -19.10 2.43
C TRP A 50 27.25 -19.97 1.76
N ILE A 51 27.38 -19.88 0.43
CA ILE A 51 28.45 -20.56 -0.32
C ILE A 51 29.82 -20.03 0.11
N ALA A 52 29.99 -18.71 0.28
CA ALA A 52 31.23 -18.11 0.74
C ALA A 52 31.60 -18.56 2.17
N VAL A 53 30.63 -18.58 3.10
CA VAL A 53 30.83 -19.10 4.47
C VAL A 53 31.27 -20.56 4.46
N PHE A 54 30.63 -21.40 3.63
CA PHE A 54 30.98 -22.82 3.50
C PHE A 54 32.36 -23.03 2.86
N ALA A 55 32.70 -22.26 1.83
CA ALA A 55 34.04 -22.27 1.23
C ALA A 55 35.12 -21.84 2.22
N CYS A 56 34.87 -20.77 3.01
CA CYS A 56 35.74 -20.33 4.08
C CYS A 56 35.94 -21.41 5.16
N LEU A 57 34.87 -22.09 5.61
CA LEU A 57 34.97 -23.21 6.55
C LEU A 57 35.93 -24.30 6.04
N ILE A 58 35.78 -24.74 4.78
CA ILE A 58 36.65 -25.76 4.17
C ILE A 58 38.10 -25.26 4.08
N CYS A 59 38.33 -24.05 3.56
CA CYS A 59 39.67 -23.48 3.43
C CYS A 59 40.37 -23.35 4.79
N LEU A 60 39.69 -22.84 5.81
CA LEU A 60 40.25 -22.67 7.16
C LEU A 60 40.51 -24.02 7.85
N SER A 61 39.60 -25.00 7.68
CA SER A 61 39.78 -26.39 8.11
C SER A 61 41.05 -27.01 7.51
N CYS A 62 41.23 -26.91 6.19
CA CYS A 62 42.42 -27.43 5.52
C CYS A 62 43.70 -26.71 5.96
N LEU A 63 43.68 -25.37 6.11
CA LEU A 63 44.83 -24.60 6.58
C LEU A 63 45.24 -24.96 8.02
N ALA A 64 44.27 -25.11 8.93
CA ALA A 64 44.52 -25.54 10.31
C ALA A 64 45.15 -26.95 10.36
N ALA A 65 44.62 -27.88 9.55
CA ALA A 65 45.09 -29.25 9.46
C ALA A 65 46.48 -29.38 8.81
N LEU A 66 46.79 -28.56 7.78
CA LEU A 66 48.13 -28.46 7.20
C LEU A 66 49.16 -27.97 8.24
N GLY A 67 48.75 -27.05 9.13
CA GLY A 67 49.57 -26.61 10.27
C GLY A 67 49.89 -27.75 11.25
N GLU A 68 48.90 -28.58 11.60
CA GLU A 68 49.13 -29.78 12.41
C GLU A 68 49.99 -30.83 11.68
N TRP A 69 49.76 -31.06 10.38
CA TRP A 69 50.54 -32.03 9.61
C TRP A 69 52.02 -31.63 9.55
N LYS A 70 52.33 -30.37 9.23
CA LYS A 70 53.72 -29.87 9.14
C LYS A 70 54.47 -30.01 10.48
N THR A 71 53.78 -29.81 11.61
CA THR A 71 54.35 -29.95 12.95
C THR A 71 54.43 -31.41 13.43
N ALA A 72 53.53 -32.28 12.97
CA ALA A 72 53.62 -33.73 13.17
C ALA A 72 54.81 -34.33 12.40
N LEU A 73 55.05 -33.89 11.16
CA LEU A 73 56.19 -34.29 10.32
C LEU A 73 57.53 -34.03 11.03
N THR A 74 57.70 -32.83 11.58
CA THR A 74 58.92 -32.42 12.29
C THR A 74 59.12 -33.14 13.62
N ARG A 75 58.04 -33.63 14.26
CA ARG A 75 58.10 -34.30 15.57
C ARG A 75 58.09 -35.84 15.51
N ARG A 76 58.17 -36.46 14.32
CA ARG A 76 58.11 -37.92 14.11
C ARG A 76 56.96 -38.63 14.87
N ARG A 77 55.83 -37.96 15.10
CA ARG A 77 54.65 -38.60 15.70
C ARG A 77 53.97 -39.54 14.70
N LYS A 78 53.26 -40.56 15.20
CA LYS A 78 52.38 -41.39 14.36
C LYS A 78 51.42 -40.47 13.58
N TYR A 79 51.35 -40.67 12.27
CA TYR A 79 50.54 -39.86 11.38
C TYR A 79 49.05 -40.05 11.66
N CYS A 80 48.37 -38.98 12.10
CA CYS A 80 46.94 -38.85 11.85
C CYS A 80 46.75 -38.54 10.36
N SER A 81 45.68 -39.03 9.75
CA SER A 81 45.34 -38.66 8.37
C SER A 81 45.03 -37.16 8.30
N LEU A 82 45.53 -36.47 7.26
CA LEU A 82 45.21 -35.04 7.06
C LEU A 82 43.70 -34.82 7.06
N LEU A 83 42.96 -35.70 6.37
CA LEU A 83 41.51 -35.62 6.24
C LEU A 83 40.80 -35.73 7.60
N GLY A 84 41.30 -36.57 8.53
CA GLY A 84 40.75 -36.67 9.88
C GLY A 84 41.03 -35.43 10.74
N SER A 85 42.22 -34.83 10.61
CA SER A 85 42.52 -33.54 11.25
C SER A 85 41.65 -32.42 10.67
N ALA A 86 41.53 -32.33 9.34
CA ALA A 86 40.69 -31.35 8.65
C ALA A 86 39.22 -31.47 9.05
N TYR A 87 38.66 -32.69 9.05
CA TYR A 87 37.30 -32.93 9.54
C TYR A 87 37.10 -32.43 10.98
N GLY A 88 38.04 -32.75 11.88
CA GLY A 88 38.01 -32.26 13.26
C GLY A 88 38.01 -30.73 13.37
N HIS A 89 38.93 -30.05 12.68
CA HIS A 89 38.96 -28.57 12.66
C HIS A 89 37.73 -27.97 11.97
N GLY A 90 37.20 -28.61 10.93
CA GLY A 90 35.97 -28.19 10.25
C GLY A 90 34.77 -28.26 11.18
N TRP A 91 34.67 -29.31 11.99
CA TRP A 91 33.65 -29.44 13.03
C TRP A 91 33.82 -28.41 14.14
N ASP A 92 35.05 -28.19 14.62
CA ASP A 92 35.35 -27.15 15.64
C ASP A 92 35.00 -25.73 15.12
N LEU A 93 35.33 -25.42 13.85
CA LEU A 93 35.03 -24.14 13.18
C LEU A 93 33.53 -23.95 12.91
N PHE A 94 32.83 -25.03 12.53
CA PHE A 94 31.38 -25.03 12.35
C PHE A 94 30.64 -24.87 13.68
N GLY A 95 31.09 -25.53 14.74
CA GLY A 95 30.57 -25.34 16.09
C GLY A 95 30.72 -23.88 16.56
N LEU A 96 31.82 -23.21 16.20
CA LEU A 96 32.03 -21.80 16.53
C LEU A 96 30.96 -20.87 15.94
N LEU A 97 30.40 -21.18 14.76
CA LEU A 97 29.31 -20.38 14.16
C LEU A 97 28.07 -20.28 15.05
N PHE A 98 27.86 -21.24 15.95
CA PHE A 98 26.68 -21.32 16.81
C PHE A 98 26.98 -21.11 18.30
N ALA A 99 28.18 -21.49 18.77
CA ALA A 99 28.49 -21.59 20.20
C ALA A 99 29.49 -20.52 20.70
N GLU A 100 29.98 -19.63 19.83
CA GLU A 100 30.98 -18.56 20.10
C GLU A 100 32.26 -19.02 20.85
N SER A 101 32.48 -20.32 20.98
CA SER A 101 33.54 -20.93 21.79
C SER A 101 33.99 -22.26 21.19
N THR A 102 35.25 -22.64 21.44
CA THR A 102 35.79 -23.96 21.06
C THR A 102 36.34 -24.69 22.30
N PRO A 103 36.06 -25.99 22.49
CA PRO A 103 36.65 -26.76 23.60
C PRO A 103 38.15 -27.05 23.39
N ARG A 104 38.65 -26.92 22.16
CA ARG A 104 40.00 -27.31 21.76
C ARG A 104 41.02 -26.19 22.03
N ARG A 105 42.14 -26.53 22.66
CA ARG A 105 43.25 -25.59 22.94
C ARG A 105 44.25 -25.55 21.78
N TYR A 106 44.24 -24.47 21.00
CA TYR A 106 45.23 -24.24 19.96
C TYR A 106 46.59 -23.87 20.56
N VAL A 107 47.63 -24.64 20.23
CA VAL A 107 48.98 -24.44 20.77
C VAL A 107 49.75 -23.40 19.97
N HIS A 108 49.65 -23.42 18.64
CA HIS A 108 50.45 -22.59 17.75
C HIS A 108 49.86 -21.17 17.58
N ALA A 109 50.71 -20.15 17.59
CA ALA A 109 50.30 -18.76 17.44
C ALA A 109 49.56 -18.48 16.11
N SER A 110 49.97 -19.13 15.02
CA SER A 110 49.29 -19.03 13.72
C SER A 110 47.85 -19.59 13.76
N GLN A 111 47.64 -20.72 14.42
CA GLN A 111 46.29 -21.30 14.61
C GLN A 111 45.44 -20.40 15.51
N LYS A 112 46.01 -19.86 16.60
CA LYS A 112 45.30 -18.89 17.45
C LYS A 112 44.85 -17.67 16.66
N LEU A 113 45.73 -17.10 15.82
CA LEU A 113 45.40 -15.95 14.98
C LEU A 113 44.32 -16.28 13.93
N LEU A 114 44.40 -17.47 13.32
CA LEU A 114 43.36 -17.97 12.40
C LEU A 114 41.99 -18.07 13.09
N MET A 115 41.97 -18.60 14.32
CA MET A 115 40.75 -18.73 15.13
C MET A 115 40.20 -17.39 15.60
N VAL A 116 41.05 -16.42 15.96
CA VAL A 116 40.61 -15.06 16.28
C VAL A 116 40.01 -14.37 15.06
N ALA A 117 40.62 -14.51 13.88
CA ALA A 117 40.07 -13.98 12.63
C ALA A 117 38.72 -14.63 12.26
N TRP A 118 38.60 -15.96 12.43
CA TRP A 118 37.33 -16.65 12.23
C TRP A 118 36.27 -16.20 13.23
N LEU A 119 36.58 -16.13 14.54
CA LEU A 119 35.65 -15.65 15.57
C LEU A 119 35.15 -14.23 15.27
N MET A 120 36.04 -13.31 14.90
CA MET A 120 35.63 -11.96 14.49
C MET A 120 34.70 -11.97 13.27
N THR A 121 34.95 -12.87 12.31
CA THR A 121 34.07 -13.08 11.15
C THR A 121 32.69 -13.60 11.57
N VAL A 122 32.64 -14.59 12.47
CA VAL A 122 31.38 -15.12 13.04
C VAL A 122 30.59 -14.02 13.74
N VAL A 123 31.23 -13.22 14.60
CA VAL A 123 30.57 -12.11 15.32
C VAL A 123 29.99 -11.06 14.35
N VAL A 124 30.72 -10.70 13.28
CA VAL A 124 30.21 -9.78 12.26
C VAL A 124 29.04 -10.38 11.49
N LEU A 125 29.13 -11.66 11.10
CA LEU A 125 28.05 -12.37 10.39
C LEU A 125 26.79 -12.50 11.26
N ALA A 126 26.92 -12.91 12.52
CA ALA A 126 25.80 -13.08 13.44
C ALA A 126 25.06 -11.75 13.71
N ASN A 127 25.81 -10.66 13.94
CA ASN A 127 25.22 -9.33 14.12
C ASN A 127 24.53 -8.81 12.84
N SER A 128 25.13 -9.05 11.67
CA SER A 128 24.57 -8.65 10.37
C SER A 128 23.33 -9.46 9.99
N PHE A 129 23.34 -10.77 10.25
CA PHE A 129 22.19 -11.64 10.09
C PHE A 129 21.04 -11.24 11.02
N GLY A 130 21.35 -10.98 12.29
CA GLY A 130 20.37 -10.57 13.29
C GLY A 130 19.74 -9.19 13.00
N SER A 131 20.48 -8.25 12.43
CA SER A 131 19.95 -6.93 12.03
C SER A 131 19.08 -7.03 10.77
N LEU A 132 19.52 -7.78 9.75
CA LEU A 132 18.72 -8.04 8.54
C LEU A 132 17.43 -8.79 8.86
N LEU A 133 17.48 -9.80 9.75
CA LEU A 133 16.30 -10.54 10.17
C LEU A 133 15.30 -9.64 10.89
N LYS A 134 15.76 -8.81 11.84
CA LYS A 134 14.92 -7.80 12.50
C LYS A 134 14.30 -6.82 11.49
N SER A 135 15.05 -6.39 10.49
CA SER A 135 14.53 -5.50 9.43
C SER A 135 13.49 -6.18 8.54
N LYS A 136 13.72 -7.44 8.15
CA LYS A 136 12.78 -8.27 7.35
C LYS A 136 11.51 -8.65 8.14
N GLN A 137 11.59 -8.72 9.47
CA GLN A 137 10.42 -8.91 10.35
C GLN A 137 9.66 -7.60 10.64
N ALA A 138 10.38 -6.47 10.80
CA ALA A 138 9.76 -5.16 11.05
C ALA A 138 9.07 -4.57 9.83
N VAL A 139 9.52 -4.93 8.62
CA VAL A 139 8.86 -4.56 7.36
C VAL A 139 8.43 -5.84 6.65
N SER A 140 7.14 -6.17 6.77
CA SER A 140 6.53 -7.18 5.91
C SER A 140 6.64 -6.71 4.45
N THR A 141 7.66 -7.22 3.76
CA THR A 141 7.94 -6.93 2.34
C THR A 141 6.97 -7.71 1.48
N PHE A 142 5.70 -7.34 1.62
CA PHE A 142 4.59 -7.86 0.87
C PHE A 142 4.79 -7.49 -0.60
N LYS A 143 5.19 -8.46 -1.43
CA LYS A 143 5.26 -8.30 -2.88
C LYS A 143 3.91 -8.76 -3.49
N PRO A 144 3.18 -7.89 -4.20
CA PRO A 144 1.97 -8.28 -4.92
C PRO A 144 2.24 -9.42 -5.91
N ASP A 145 1.24 -10.29 -6.10
CA ASP A 145 1.23 -11.21 -7.23
C ASP A 145 1.18 -10.47 -8.58
N VAL A 146 0.45 -9.36 -8.62
CA VAL A 146 0.30 -8.53 -9.80
C VAL A 146 0.58 -7.10 -9.36
N ASP A 147 1.79 -6.64 -9.63
CA ASP A 147 2.19 -5.25 -9.39
C ASP A 147 2.23 -4.47 -10.71
N SER A 148 2.56 -5.14 -11.82
CA SER A 148 2.55 -4.59 -13.17
C SER A 148 1.51 -5.25 -14.10
N VAL A 149 1.22 -4.57 -15.21
CA VAL A 149 0.33 -5.10 -16.27
C VAL A 149 1.01 -6.25 -17.01
N ASP A 150 2.35 -6.24 -17.09
CA ASP A 150 3.15 -7.32 -17.65
C ASP A 150 3.06 -8.58 -16.77
N ASP A 151 3.03 -8.47 -15.43
CA ASP A 151 2.75 -9.59 -14.53
C ASP A 151 1.36 -10.19 -14.80
N LEU A 152 0.35 -9.33 -15.02
CA LEU A 152 -1.00 -9.77 -15.33
C LEU A 152 -1.07 -10.45 -16.71
N ALA A 153 -0.36 -9.91 -17.70
CA ALA A 153 -0.24 -10.51 -19.03
C ALA A 153 0.48 -11.87 -18.96
N ALA A 154 1.54 -12.00 -18.18
CA ALA A 154 2.29 -13.25 -17.99
C ALA A 154 1.52 -14.36 -17.25
N ARG A 155 0.42 -14.03 -16.54
CA ARG A 155 -0.37 -14.96 -15.71
C ARG A 155 -1.72 -15.33 -16.34
N PRO A 156 -1.78 -16.26 -17.31
CA PRO A 156 -3.01 -16.58 -18.05
C PRO A 156 -4.14 -17.15 -17.18
N TYR A 157 -3.85 -17.69 -16.01
CA TYR A 157 -4.87 -18.20 -15.09
C TYR A 157 -5.70 -17.07 -14.45
N LEU A 158 -5.16 -15.85 -14.34
CA LEU A 158 -5.90 -14.70 -13.82
C LEU A 158 -6.82 -14.11 -14.89
N THR A 159 -8.06 -13.81 -14.49
CA THR A 159 -9.06 -13.16 -15.34
C THR A 159 -9.07 -11.65 -15.10
N PRO A 160 -8.59 -10.83 -16.05
CA PRO A 160 -8.69 -9.38 -15.95
C PRO A 160 -10.13 -8.94 -16.16
N VAL A 161 -10.63 -8.10 -15.27
CA VAL A 161 -11.99 -7.58 -15.29
C VAL A 161 -11.93 -6.09 -15.60
N ILE A 162 -12.34 -5.72 -16.81
CA ILE A 162 -12.34 -4.34 -17.29
C ILE A 162 -13.79 -3.91 -17.47
N PRO A 163 -14.29 -2.89 -16.77
CA PRO A 163 -15.69 -2.52 -16.88
C PRO A 163 -16.02 -2.03 -18.30
N SER A 164 -17.15 -2.46 -18.86
CA SER A 164 -17.57 -2.15 -20.23
C SER A 164 -18.15 -0.73 -20.39
N GLY A 165 -18.14 -0.22 -21.63
CA GLY A 165 -18.89 0.97 -22.05
C GLY A 165 -18.38 2.29 -21.46
N ASN A 166 -17.11 2.35 -21.06
CA ASN A 166 -16.51 3.50 -20.41
C ASN A 166 -15.07 3.73 -20.91
N TYR A 167 -14.37 4.68 -20.27
CA TYR A 167 -13.02 5.06 -20.67
C TYR A 167 -11.98 3.94 -20.52
N TYR A 168 -12.07 3.07 -19.51
CA TYR A 168 -11.12 1.98 -19.27
C TYR A 168 -11.12 0.96 -20.43
N GLU A 169 -12.30 0.60 -20.94
CA GLU A 169 -12.41 -0.22 -22.14
C GLU A 169 -11.80 0.48 -23.36
N THR A 170 -12.17 1.74 -23.61
CA THR A 170 -11.67 2.50 -24.77
C THR A 170 -10.15 2.68 -24.73
N PHE A 171 -9.58 2.95 -23.56
CA PHE A 171 -8.14 3.01 -23.36
C PHE A 171 -7.49 1.65 -23.65
N ALA A 172 -7.94 0.57 -22.99
CA ALA A 172 -7.30 -0.73 -23.11
C ALA A 172 -7.39 -1.29 -24.55
N ARG A 173 -8.50 -1.04 -25.26
CA ARG A 173 -8.71 -1.39 -26.67
C ARG A 173 -7.76 -0.67 -27.63
N HIS A 174 -7.43 0.60 -27.37
CA HIS A 174 -6.61 1.44 -28.27
C HIS A 174 -5.16 1.63 -27.78
N SER A 175 -4.80 1.07 -26.62
CA SER A 175 -3.46 1.16 -26.06
C SER A 175 -2.41 0.62 -27.02
N ARG A 176 -1.22 1.23 -27.01
CA ARG A 176 -0.07 0.76 -27.81
C ARG A 176 0.71 -0.37 -27.13
N SER A 177 0.53 -0.57 -25.82
CA SER A 177 1.21 -1.63 -25.07
C SER A 177 0.63 -3.00 -25.43
N LEU A 178 1.51 -3.94 -25.78
CA LEU A 178 1.12 -5.31 -26.11
C LEU A 178 0.50 -6.02 -24.89
N ALA A 179 1.05 -5.82 -23.69
CA ALA A 179 0.51 -6.39 -22.45
C ALA A 179 -0.91 -5.88 -22.17
N VAL A 180 -1.16 -4.57 -22.34
CA VAL A 180 -2.50 -3.99 -22.16
C VAL A 180 -3.50 -4.58 -23.16
N LYS A 181 -3.11 -4.73 -24.44
CA LYS A 181 -3.95 -5.39 -25.45
C LYS A 181 -4.25 -6.85 -25.11
N GLN A 182 -3.24 -7.63 -24.70
CA GLN A 182 -3.42 -9.02 -24.29
C GLN A 182 -4.35 -9.15 -23.08
N VAL A 183 -4.25 -8.23 -22.11
CA VAL A 183 -5.13 -8.14 -20.95
C VAL A 183 -6.56 -7.79 -21.37
N TRP A 184 -6.76 -6.86 -22.30
CA TRP A 184 -8.07 -6.53 -22.86
C TRP A 184 -8.70 -7.68 -23.65
N GLU A 185 -7.95 -8.31 -24.55
CA GLU A 185 -8.40 -9.48 -25.33
C GLU A 185 -8.77 -10.67 -24.43
N ARG A 186 -8.00 -10.90 -23.35
CA ARG A 186 -8.32 -11.91 -22.33
C ARG A 186 -9.59 -11.56 -21.55
N SER A 187 -9.80 -10.29 -21.22
CA SER A 187 -11.02 -9.83 -20.56
C SER A 187 -12.25 -10.07 -21.47
N ARG A 188 -12.15 -9.65 -22.74
CA ARG A 188 -13.21 -9.80 -23.76
C ARG A 188 -13.54 -11.26 -24.05
N SER A 189 -12.52 -12.11 -24.28
CA SER A 189 -12.71 -13.53 -24.60
C SER A 189 -13.29 -14.35 -23.45
N ARG A 190 -13.15 -13.90 -22.20
CA ARG A 190 -13.76 -14.52 -21.02
C ARG A 190 -15.12 -13.95 -20.64
N GLY A 191 -15.64 -12.97 -21.38
CA GLY A 191 -16.85 -12.23 -20.99
C GLY A 191 -16.68 -11.43 -19.69
N ALA A 192 -15.44 -11.16 -19.28
CA ALA A 192 -15.11 -10.51 -18.01
C ALA A 192 -15.19 -8.98 -18.10
N MET A 193 -16.16 -8.46 -18.85
CA MET A 193 -16.37 -7.03 -19.09
C MET A 193 -17.75 -6.59 -18.58
N PRO A 194 -17.95 -6.53 -17.25
CA PRO A 194 -19.23 -6.17 -16.65
C PRO A 194 -19.49 -4.65 -16.78
N PRO A 195 -20.76 -4.18 -16.72
CA PRO A 195 -21.04 -2.77 -16.55
C PRO A 195 -20.45 -2.25 -15.22
N SER A 196 -20.14 -0.95 -15.14
CA SER A 196 -19.49 -0.37 -13.93
C SER A 196 -20.29 -0.55 -12.63
N THR A 197 -21.59 -0.85 -12.70
CA THR A 197 -22.45 -1.19 -11.55
C THR A 197 -22.19 -2.58 -10.97
N GLU A 198 -21.67 -3.51 -11.77
CA GLU A 198 -21.43 -4.90 -11.39
C GLU A 198 -19.97 -5.16 -10.99
N LEU A 199 -19.05 -4.26 -11.36
CA LEU A 199 -17.60 -4.39 -11.18
C LEU A 199 -17.15 -4.68 -9.74
N PHE A 200 -17.87 -4.15 -8.75
CA PHE A 200 -17.54 -4.27 -7.33
C PHE A 200 -18.63 -5.01 -6.53
N THR A 201 -19.40 -5.87 -7.20
CA THR A 201 -20.35 -6.78 -6.53
C THR A 201 -19.62 -7.72 -5.58
N ASP A 202 -20.31 -8.13 -4.50
CA ASP A 202 -19.78 -9.09 -3.52
C ASP A 202 -19.27 -10.39 -4.18
N SER A 203 -19.89 -10.83 -5.28
CA SER A 203 -19.45 -11.99 -6.07
C SER A 203 -18.17 -11.74 -6.87
N MET A 204 -17.98 -10.54 -7.43
CA MET A 204 -16.73 -10.16 -8.09
C MET A 204 -15.58 -10.00 -7.09
N MET A 205 -15.84 -9.31 -5.98
CA MET A 205 -14.87 -9.15 -4.89
C MET A 205 -14.46 -10.50 -4.27
N ALA A 206 -15.38 -11.46 -4.16
CA ALA A 206 -15.05 -12.84 -3.78
C ALA A 206 -14.18 -13.57 -4.81
N GLN A 207 -14.36 -13.35 -6.12
CA GLN A 207 -13.48 -13.91 -7.16
C GLN A 207 -12.07 -13.29 -7.12
N VAL A 208 -11.96 -12.00 -6.82
CA VAL A 208 -10.68 -11.32 -6.58
C VAL A 208 -10.00 -11.92 -5.35
N ALA A 209 -10.69 -12.00 -4.19
CA ALA A 209 -10.19 -12.62 -2.96
C ALA A 209 -9.75 -14.09 -3.16
N ALA A 210 -10.43 -14.82 -4.04
CA ALA A 210 -10.07 -16.19 -4.42
C ALA A 210 -8.90 -16.29 -5.43
N ARG A 211 -8.23 -15.17 -5.77
CA ARG A 211 -7.15 -15.06 -6.77
C ARG A 211 -7.55 -15.60 -8.15
N ARG A 212 -8.82 -15.45 -8.54
CA ARG A 212 -9.37 -15.84 -9.87
C ARG A 212 -9.55 -14.65 -10.81
N ALA A 213 -9.82 -13.47 -10.25
CA ALA A 213 -10.02 -12.23 -10.97
C ALA A 213 -9.03 -11.14 -10.52
N VAL A 214 -8.76 -10.19 -11.42
CA VAL A 214 -8.05 -8.93 -11.12
C VAL A 214 -8.88 -7.80 -11.72
N VAL A 215 -9.31 -6.86 -10.89
CA VAL A 215 -10.20 -5.76 -11.31
C VAL A 215 -9.36 -4.54 -11.71
N LEU A 216 -9.60 -4.00 -12.90
CA LEU A 216 -8.97 -2.79 -13.42
C LEU A 216 -9.93 -1.62 -13.27
N ALA A 217 -9.56 -0.62 -12.47
CA ALA A 217 -10.37 0.58 -12.21
C ALA A 217 -9.48 1.74 -11.71
N ASP A 218 -10.09 2.89 -11.45
CA ASP A 218 -9.41 3.96 -10.72
C ASP A 218 -9.05 3.54 -9.28
N HIS A 219 -7.88 3.98 -8.83
CA HIS A 219 -7.34 3.70 -7.50
C HIS A 219 -8.32 4.08 -6.36
N GLY A 220 -8.99 5.23 -6.47
CA GLY A 220 -9.97 5.71 -5.49
C GLY A 220 -11.17 4.78 -5.32
N SER A 221 -11.83 4.40 -6.42
CA SER A 221 -12.95 3.45 -6.38
C SER A 221 -12.54 2.07 -5.86
N ILE A 222 -11.34 1.59 -6.22
CA ILE A 222 -10.80 0.33 -5.69
C ILE A 222 -10.73 0.39 -4.16
N LEU A 223 -10.07 1.40 -3.58
CA LEU A 223 -9.89 1.51 -2.13
C LEU A 223 -11.22 1.60 -1.37
N LEU A 224 -12.16 2.40 -1.90
CA LEU A 224 -13.49 2.56 -1.33
C LEU A 224 -14.27 1.23 -1.28
N GLN A 225 -14.28 0.47 -2.37
CA GLN A 225 -15.05 -0.77 -2.45
C GLN A 225 -14.38 -1.93 -1.69
N VAL A 226 -13.04 -2.00 -1.74
CA VAL A 226 -12.26 -2.95 -0.93
C VAL A 226 -12.55 -2.74 0.55
N THR A 227 -12.44 -1.52 1.06
CA THR A 227 -12.67 -1.22 2.49
C THR A 227 -14.06 -1.68 2.94
N GLY A 228 -15.10 -1.30 2.20
CA GLY A 228 -16.48 -1.72 2.51
C GLY A 228 -16.72 -3.24 2.40
N PHE A 229 -16.01 -3.95 1.52
CA PHE A 229 -16.10 -5.42 1.43
C PHE A 229 -15.33 -6.11 2.56
N CYS A 230 -14.12 -5.63 2.88
CA CYS A 230 -13.28 -6.12 3.98
C CYS A 230 -14.03 -6.04 5.32
N GLU A 231 -14.70 -4.92 5.61
CA GLU A 231 -15.53 -4.75 6.80
C GLU A 231 -16.71 -5.74 6.83
N ARG A 232 -17.45 -5.90 5.72
CA ARG A 232 -18.63 -6.79 5.65
C ARG A 232 -18.29 -8.28 5.74
N ARG A 233 -17.14 -8.70 5.22
CA ARG A 233 -16.76 -10.13 5.08
C ARG A 233 -15.61 -10.57 5.98
N ASN A 234 -14.99 -9.65 6.74
CA ASN A 234 -13.76 -9.87 7.50
C ASN A 234 -12.61 -10.48 6.68
N VAL A 235 -12.56 -10.14 5.38
CA VAL A 235 -11.46 -10.53 4.47
C VAL A 235 -10.41 -9.41 4.48
N ARG A 236 -9.13 -9.76 4.54
CA ARG A 236 -8.01 -8.79 4.56
C ARG A 236 -6.96 -9.04 3.47
N THR A 237 -7.26 -9.91 2.52
CA THR A 237 -6.32 -10.40 1.50
C THR A 237 -6.36 -9.58 0.22
N PHE A 238 -6.61 -8.28 0.26
CA PHE A 238 -6.66 -7.44 -0.95
C PHE A 238 -5.40 -6.60 -1.12
N VAL A 239 -4.99 -6.42 -2.37
CA VAL A 239 -3.80 -5.64 -2.73
C VAL A 239 -4.12 -4.78 -3.93
N VAL A 240 -3.71 -3.53 -3.85
CA VAL A 240 -3.75 -2.59 -4.96
C VAL A 240 -2.34 -2.50 -5.53
N ALA A 241 -2.22 -2.70 -6.84
CA ALA A 241 -0.94 -2.65 -7.54
C ALA A 241 -0.28 -1.26 -7.40
N SER A 242 1.02 -1.27 -7.13
CA SER A 242 1.82 -0.07 -6.87
C SER A 242 2.15 0.69 -8.15
N GLN A 243 2.24 -0.03 -9.28
CA GLN A 243 2.44 0.58 -10.59
C GLN A 243 1.08 0.93 -11.23
N PRO A 244 0.80 2.22 -11.53
CA PRO A 244 -0.38 2.58 -12.30
C PRO A 244 -0.26 2.08 -13.75
N LEU A 245 -1.37 1.57 -14.28
CA LEU A 245 -1.56 1.17 -15.68
C LEU A 245 -1.51 2.38 -16.62
N GLU A 246 -2.14 3.49 -16.20
CA GLU A 246 -2.07 4.80 -16.82
C GLU A 246 -2.48 5.85 -15.78
N SER A 247 -1.81 7.00 -15.80
CA SER A 247 -2.19 8.19 -15.02
C SER A 247 -2.96 9.13 -15.93
N SER A 248 -4.28 9.15 -15.80
CA SER A 248 -5.16 9.82 -16.77
C SER A 248 -5.77 11.09 -16.16
N PRO A 249 -5.82 12.24 -16.87
CA PRO A 249 -6.24 13.51 -16.27
C PRO A 249 -7.76 13.69 -16.26
N PHE A 250 -8.31 14.31 -15.21
CA PHE A 250 -9.77 14.44 -14.98
C PHE A 250 -10.23 15.90 -14.79
N GLY A 251 -11.52 16.15 -15.01
CA GLY A 251 -12.14 17.46 -14.79
C GLY A 251 -13.67 17.45 -14.69
N TYR A 252 -14.25 18.50 -14.11
CA TYR A 252 -15.67 18.59 -13.82
C TYR A 252 -16.53 19.23 -14.91
N VAL A 253 -17.73 18.69 -15.14
CA VAL A 253 -18.75 19.22 -16.05
C VAL A 253 -20.01 19.61 -15.26
N PHE A 254 -20.56 20.80 -15.55
CA PHE A 254 -21.78 21.34 -14.95
C PHE A 254 -22.72 21.93 -16.06
N SER A 255 -23.55 22.98 -15.83
CA SER A 255 -24.57 23.46 -16.80
C SER A 255 -24.23 24.74 -17.60
N ARG A 256 -24.83 24.92 -18.80
CA ARG A 256 -24.85 26.17 -19.63
C ARG A 256 -25.83 27.21 -19.11
N SER A 257 -26.86 26.75 -18.38
CA SER A 257 -27.91 27.57 -17.79
C SER A 257 -27.45 28.38 -16.57
N ILE A 258 -26.18 28.20 -16.15
CA ILE A 258 -25.55 29.02 -15.10
C ILE A 258 -25.30 30.42 -15.66
N ASP A 259 -25.85 31.43 -14.99
CA ASP A 259 -25.67 32.83 -15.34
C ASP A 259 -24.18 33.25 -15.31
N GLU A 260 -23.79 33.97 -16.35
CA GLU A 260 -22.44 34.48 -16.51
C GLU A 260 -22.07 35.54 -15.45
N ARG A 261 -23.04 36.30 -14.92
CA ARG A 261 -22.77 37.31 -13.90
C ARG A 261 -22.55 36.67 -12.54
N PHE A 262 -23.37 35.68 -12.17
CA PHE A 262 -23.10 34.83 -11.00
C PHE A 262 -21.72 34.18 -11.11
N PHE A 263 -21.42 33.58 -12.26
CA PHE A 263 -20.12 32.97 -12.54
C PHE A 263 -18.96 33.97 -12.37
N ARG A 264 -19.02 35.16 -12.99
CA ARG A 264 -17.97 36.20 -12.83
C ARG A 264 -17.83 36.67 -11.38
N LYS A 265 -18.93 36.96 -10.68
CA LYS A 265 -18.92 37.42 -9.26
C LYS A 265 -18.28 36.40 -8.31
N LEU A 266 -18.52 35.10 -8.55
CA LEU A 266 -17.90 34.01 -7.79
C LEU A 266 -16.37 34.03 -7.96
N PHE A 267 -15.90 34.17 -9.20
CA PHE A 267 -14.46 34.11 -9.53
C PHE A 267 -13.68 35.39 -9.21
N ASP A 268 -14.25 36.58 -9.41
CA ASP A 268 -13.58 37.84 -9.05
C ASP A 268 -13.35 37.94 -7.53
N LYS A 269 -14.25 37.37 -6.71
CA LYS A 269 -14.05 37.25 -5.26
C LYS A 269 -12.95 36.26 -4.87
N MET A 270 -12.81 35.16 -5.58
CA MET A 270 -11.70 34.21 -5.36
C MET A 270 -10.35 34.81 -5.80
N ALA A 271 -10.33 35.60 -6.88
CA ALA A 271 -9.09 36.17 -7.43
C ALA A 271 -8.55 37.40 -6.69
N THR A 272 -9.39 38.16 -5.99
CA THR A 272 -9.00 39.40 -5.28
C THR A 272 -8.76 39.21 -3.78
N SER A 273 -9.13 38.05 -3.21
CA SER A 273 -9.04 37.76 -1.78
C SER A 273 -7.64 37.28 -1.34
N THR A 274 -6.61 38.09 -1.55
CA THR A 274 -5.22 37.77 -1.12
C THR A 274 -4.91 38.09 0.34
N ALA A 275 -5.84 38.71 1.11
CA ALA A 275 -5.49 39.35 2.39
C ALA A 275 -6.35 38.99 3.63
N LYS A 276 -7.54 38.37 3.50
CA LYS A 276 -8.36 37.90 4.64
C LYS A 276 -9.16 36.64 4.26
N PRO A 277 -9.46 35.73 5.20
CA PRO A 277 -10.26 34.54 4.91
C PRO A 277 -11.70 34.90 4.55
N LEU A 278 -12.21 34.30 3.47
CA LEU A 278 -13.58 34.42 2.98
C LEU A 278 -14.58 33.85 4.01
N ARG A 279 -15.14 34.72 4.87
CA ARG A 279 -16.07 34.31 5.95
C ARG A 279 -17.54 34.69 5.71
N ILE A 280 -17.90 35.23 4.54
CA ILE A 280 -19.25 35.75 4.27
C ILE A 280 -19.68 35.45 2.82
N LEU A 281 -20.46 34.36 2.62
CA LEU A 281 -21.51 34.19 1.58
C LEU A 281 -21.99 32.72 1.48
N PHE A 282 -22.75 32.24 2.48
CA PHE A 282 -23.57 31.02 2.35
C PHE A 282 -24.92 31.12 3.11
N HIS A 283 -25.34 32.35 3.47
CA HIS A 283 -26.70 32.61 3.95
C HIS A 283 -27.46 33.43 2.89
N HIS A 284 -28.67 32.94 2.60
CA HIS A 284 -29.71 33.44 1.70
C HIS A 284 -29.66 33.04 0.21
N GLU A 285 -30.89 32.73 -0.23
CA GLU A 285 -31.42 32.48 -1.57
C GLU A 285 -31.21 31.08 -2.20
N ALA A 286 -32.33 30.53 -2.67
CA ALA A 286 -32.52 29.15 -3.11
C ALA A 286 -32.60 29.05 -4.65
N ASP A 287 -33.23 27.99 -5.17
CA ASP A 287 -33.61 27.81 -6.58
C ASP A 287 -32.51 27.34 -7.56
N ALA A 288 -31.55 26.54 -7.08
CA ALA A 288 -30.68 25.73 -7.93
C ALA A 288 -30.59 24.26 -7.46
N ALA A 289 -31.63 23.48 -7.78
CA ALA A 289 -31.52 22.02 -7.76
C ALA A 289 -30.58 21.57 -8.90
N ILE A 290 -29.50 20.88 -8.54
CA ILE A 290 -28.63 20.17 -9.49
C ILE A 290 -28.63 18.69 -9.01
N SER A 291 -28.13 17.72 -9.78
CA SER A 291 -27.90 16.35 -9.28
C SER A 291 -26.73 15.64 -10.00
N ALA A 292 -26.16 14.58 -9.45
CA ALA A 292 -24.86 14.00 -9.85
C ALA A 292 -24.96 12.81 -10.83
N MET A 293 -25.73 12.93 -11.91
CA MET A 293 -25.82 11.85 -12.89
C MET A 293 -24.51 11.64 -13.67
N ALA A 294 -24.23 10.37 -13.98
CA ALA A 294 -23.25 9.98 -15.00
C ALA A 294 -23.82 10.30 -16.38
N LEU A 295 -23.17 11.20 -17.11
CA LEU A 295 -23.65 11.67 -18.41
C LEU A 295 -23.41 10.62 -19.51
N THR A 296 -24.49 10.00 -19.94
CA THR A 296 -24.61 9.39 -21.27
C THR A 296 -24.72 10.48 -22.35
N TYR A 297 -24.56 10.07 -23.61
CA TYR A 297 -24.26 10.93 -24.77
C TYR A 297 -25.34 11.98 -25.14
N GLU A 298 -26.54 11.93 -24.56
CA GLU A 298 -27.75 12.56 -25.11
C GLU A 298 -28.04 14.00 -24.69
N ARG A 299 -27.22 14.64 -23.83
CA ARG A 299 -27.53 16.00 -23.28
C ARG A 299 -26.43 17.03 -23.50
N HIS A 300 -26.12 17.31 -24.77
CA HIS A 300 -25.00 18.18 -25.18
C HIS A 300 -25.28 19.69 -25.31
N GLY A 301 -26.51 20.18 -25.14
CA GLY A 301 -26.83 21.61 -25.20
C GLY A 301 -26.26 22.48 -24.04
N VAL A 302 -25.41 21.88 -23.20
CA VAL A 302 -25.37 21.88 -21.71
C VAL A 302 -24.25 22.57 -20.88
N VAL A 303 -23.24 23.33 -21.35
CA VAL A 303 -21.96 23.51 -20.57
C VAL A 303 -21.32 24.94 -20.45
N ARG A 304 -20.93 25.44 -19.22
CA ARG A 304 -20.05 26.66 -18.99
C ARG A 304 -19.28 26.81 -17.60
N PHE A 305 -17.93 26.71 -17.48
CA PHE A 305 -17.16 26.94 -16.19
C PHE A 305 -15.82 27.75 -16.30
N GLY A 306 -14.95 27.71 -15.26
CA GLY A 306 -13.58 28.29 -15.14
C GLY A 306 -12.63 27.53 -14.15
N PRO A 307 -11.41 28.06 -13.71
CA PRO A 307 -10.04 27.42 -13.36
C PRO A 307 -9.58 27.05 -11.88
N CYS A 308 -8.69 26.03 -11.69
CA CYS A 308 -8.59 25.17 -10.46
C CYS A 308 -7.55 25.39 -9.31
N ILE A 309 -7.85 24.73 -8.18
CA ILE A 309 -7.18 24.62 -6.86
C ILE A 309 -7.41 23.19 -6.24
N ASP A 310 -6.33 22.44 -5.93
CA ASP A 310 -6.17 21.19 -5.11
C ASP A 310 -7.14 19.98 -5.21
N THR A 311 -6.63 18.77 -4.99
CA THR A 311 -7.47 17.60 -4.65
C THR A 311 -8.23 17.82 -3.35
N ILE A 312 -9.46 17.31 -3.25
CA ILE A 312 -10.06 17.08 -1.93
C ILE A 312 -10.59 15.65 -1.83
N ASP A 313 -9.94 14.93 -0.93
CA ASP A 313 -10.32 13.64 -0.39
C ASP A 313 -11.59 13.75 0.47
N PHE A 314 -12.51 12.81 0.46
CA PHE A 314 -13.57 12.76 1.49
C PHE A 314 -13.10 11.93 2.69
N SER A 315 -12.59 12.57 3.74
CA SER A 315 -11.99 11.84 4.87
C SER A 315 -12.98 11.63 6.02
N ILE A 316 -12.96 10.41 6.59
CA ILE A 316 -13.67 10.10 7.83
C ILE A 316 -12.87 10.63 9.02
N LEU A 317 -13.49 11.46 9.87
CA LEU A 317 -12.91 11.90 11.14
C LEU A 317 -13.62 11.24 12.32
N SER A 318 -12.84 10.54 13.15
CA SER A 318 -13.25 9.81 14.34
C SER A 318 -12.27 10.04 15.50
N SER A 319 -12.49 9.44 16.67
CA SER A 319 -11.48 9.34 17.75
C SER A 319 -11.27 7.92 18.28
N ALA A 320 -11.72 6.90 17.53
CA ALA A 320 -11.48 5.48 17.82
C ALA A 320 -11.20 4.68 16.54
N SER A 321 -10.76 3.43 16.71
CA SER A 321 -10.74 2.42 15.66
C SER A 321 -12.15 2.22 15.06
N PRO A 322 -12.31 2.03 13.73
CA PRO A 322 -13.62 1.99 13.08
C PRO A 322 -14.60 0.90 13.60
N ASN A 323 -14.11 -0.13 14.28
CA ASN A 323 -14.87 -1.33 14.65
C ASN A 323 -15.92 -1.15 15.79
N GLN A 324 -16.26 0.06 16.24
CA GLN A 324 -17.11 0.30 17.43
C GLN A 324 -18.17 1.41 17.30
N PHE A 325 -18.55 1.84 16.10
CA PHE A 325 -19.40 3.04 15.93
C PHE A 325 -20.90 2.79 15.66
N ASP A 326 -21.72 3.64 16.28
CA ASP A 326 -23.16 3.78 16.06
C ASP A 326 -23.59 5.27 16.02
N ALA A 327 -22.85 6.11 15.28
CA ALA A 327 -23.12 7.55 15.12
C ALA A 327 -22.59 8.11 13.77
N PHE A 328 -23.17 9.23 13.29
CA PHE A 328 -23.19 9.60 11.86
C PHE A 328 -22.74 11.04 11.59
N GLY A 329 -22.43 11.32 10.33
CA GLY A 329 -22.05 12.64 9.81
C GLY A 329 -22.76 13.03 8.51
N TYR A 330 -22.51 14.28 8.11
CA TYR A 330 -23.03 14.90 6.88
C TYR A 330 -22.47 14.25 5.62
N ILE A 331 -23.31 14.09 4.60
CA ILE A 331 -22.81 13.87 3.24
C ILE A 331 -23.69 14.73 2.32
N ARG A 332 -23.13 15.25 1.21
CA ARG A 332 -23.93 15.98 0.24
C ARG A 332 -24.95 15.02 -0.39
N ALA A 333 -26.23 15.24 -0.10
CA ALA A 333 -27.35 14.37 -0.49
C ALA A 333 -27.29 13.87 -1.93
N PHE A 334 -26.98 14.82 -2.77
CA PHE A 334 -26.82 14.81 -4.22
C PHE A 334 -25.73 13.86 -4.71
N ASP A 335 -24.53 13.98 -4.13
CA ASP A 335 -23.36 13.20 -4.51
C ASP A 335 -23.51 11.76 -4.00
N VAL A 336 -24.30 11.51 -2.94
CA VAL A 336 -24.61 10.14 -2.49
C VAL A 336 -25.78 9.47 -3.20
N GLU A 337 -26.85 10.20 -3.48
CA GLU A 337 -28.00 9.66 -4.23
C GLU A 337 -27.54 9.06 -5.57
N HIS A 338 -26.43 9.58 -6.11
CA HIS A 338 -25.75 9.08 -7.30
C HIS A 338 -24.40 8.39 -7.06
N SER A 339 -23.87 8.37 -5.82
CA SER A 339 -22.62 7.68 -5.52
C SER A 339 -22.78 6.21 -5.85
N ARG A 340 -21.85 5.68 -6.66
CA ARG A 340 -21.88 4.27 -7.06
C ARG A 340 -21.51 3.33 -5.92
N SER A 341 -20.98 3.87 -4.81
CA SER A 341 -20.59 3.10 -3.64
C SER A 341 -21.78 2.72 -2.77
N GLN A 342 -22.07 1.42 -2.71
CA GLN A 342 -23.11 0.90 -1.81
C GLN A 342 -22.80 1.20 -0.33
N ALA A 343 -21.52 1.28 0.05
CA ALA A 343 -21.14 1.69 1.40
C ALA A 343 -21.53 3.16 1.66
N VAL A 344 -21.23 4.08 0.74
CA VAL A 344 -21.62 5.49 0.86
C VAL A 344 -23.14 5.64 0.85
N LYS A 345 -23.87 4.89 0.01
CA LYS A 345 -25.34 4.82 0.04
C LYS A 345 -25.89 4.29 1.37
N GLN A 346 -25.32 3.23 1.94
CA GLN A 346 -25.75 2.69 3.25
C GLN A 346 -25.48 3.68 4.39
N VAL A 347 -24.31 4.34 4.41
CA VAL A 347 -23.99 5.39 5.39
C VAL A 347 -24.96 6.55 5.22
N TRP A 348 -25.30 6.94 4.00
CA TRP A 348 -26.28 7.98 3.69
C TRP A 348 -27.72 7.63 4.08
N GLU A 349 -28.19 6.42 3.78
CA GLU A 349 -29.52 5.94 4.20
C GLU A 349 -29.62 5.88 5.72
N ARG A 350 -28.54 5.49 6.41
CA ARG A 350 -28.45 5.57 7.88
C ARG A 350 -28.42 7.02 8.40
N SER A 351 -27.63 7.91 7.79
CA SER A 351 -27.63 9.35 8.12
C SER A 351 -29.00 9.99 7.89
N ARG A 352 -29.69 9.64 6.79
CA ARG A 352 -31.01 10.14 6.41
C ARG A 352 -32.09 9.64 7.35
N SER A 353 -32.15 8.34 7.61
CA SER A 353 -33.14 7.73 8.52
C SER A 353 -32.99 8.21 9.96
N ARG A 354 -31.77 8.43 10.44
CA ARG A 354 -31.49 8.99 11.78
C ARG A 354 -31.45 10.53 11.84
N ARG A 355 -31.85 11.24 10.77
CA ARG A 355 -31.83 12.71 10.66
C ARG A 355 -30.48 13.37 11.00
N ALA A 356 -29.37 12.67 10.76
CA ALA A 356 -28.01 13.12 11.07
C ALA A 356 -27.38 14.03 10.00
N MET A 357 -28.20 14.64 9.14
CA MET A 357 -27.77 15.67 8.20
C MET A 357 -27.74 17.03 8.91
N THR A 358 -26.61 17.40 9.50
CA THR A 358 -26.39 18.75 10.02
C THR A 358 -26.02 19.73 8.90
N PRO A 359 -26.49 20.99 8.92
CA PRO A 359 -26.00 22.01 8.01
C PRO A 359 -24.49 22.26 8.21
N PRO A 360 -23.74 22.74 7.20
CA PRO A 360 -22.27 22.89 7.30
C PRO A 360 -21.79 23.74 8.48
N THR A 361 -22.60 24.72 8.92
CA THR A 361 -22.35 25.55 10.10
C THR A 361 -22.38 24.77 11.42
N GLU A 362 -23.22 23.75 11.53
CA GLU A 362 -23.33 22.87 12.70
C GLU A 362 -22.37 21.68 12.61
N LEU A 363 -22.10 21.19 11.39
CA LEU A 363 -21.16 20.10 11.12
C LEU A 363 -19.76 20.39 11.69
N PHE A 364 -19.26 21.61 11.48
CA PHE A 364 -17.95 22.04 11.99
C PHE A 364 -18.03 22.81 13.31
N SER A 365 -19.14 22.68 14.05
CA SER A 365 -19.27 23.29 15.37
C SER A 365 -18.42 22.57 16.43
N ASP A 366 -18.01 23.30 17.46
CA ASP A 366 -17.27 22.75 18.61
C ASP A 366 -18.06 21.63 19.31
N ALA A 367 -19.40 21.69 19.30
CA ALA A 367 -20.25 20.62 19.83
C ALA A 367 -20.12 19.33 19.02
N THR A 368 -20.07 19.41 17.68
CA THR A 368 -19.86 18.24 16.82
C THR A 368 -18.46 17.67 17.00
N PHE A 369 -17.40 18.49 16.97
CA PHE A 369 -16.04 18.01 17.22
C PHE A 369 -15.85 17.44 18.63
N THR A 370 -16.50 17.98 19.65
CA THR A 370 -16.51 17.39 21.01
C THR A 370 -17.16 16.01 21.01
N ARG A 371 -18.26 15.82 20.28
CA ARG A 371 -18.88 14.50 20.11
C ARG A 371 -17.99 13.52 19.34
N VAL A 372 -17.27 13.98 18.32
CA VAL A 372 -16.30 13.16 17.60
C VAL A 372 -15.16 12.75 18.53
N ALA A 373 -14.54 13.70 19.23
CA ALA A 373 -13.48 13.46 20.22
C ALA A 373 -13.91 12.48 21.32
N ALA A 374 -15.19 12.54 21.75
CA ALA A 374 -15.79 11.64 22.73
C ALA A 374 -16.27 10.29 22.17
N ARG A 375 -15.96 9.93 20.90
CA ARG A 375 -16.38 8.68 20.22
C ARG A 375 -17.90 8.54 20.03
N ARG A 376 -18.64 9.66 19.99
CA ARG A 376 -20.12 9.73 19.87
C ARG A 376 -20.63 10.35 18.57
N ALA A 377 -19.73 10.62 17.63
CA ALA A 377 -20.02 11.09 16.28
C ALA A 377 -18.84 10.76 15.36
N VAL A 378 -19.11 10.79 14.06
CA VAL A 378 -18.11 10.68 12.99
C VAL A 378 -18.41 11.82 12.03
N VAL A 379 -17.41 12.64 11.70
CA VAL A 379 -17.57 13.69 10.67
C VAL A 379 -17.15 13.11 9.34
N LEU A 380 -18.00 13.29 8.34
CA LEU A 380 -17.76 12.99 6.95
C LEU A 380 -17.80 14.35 6.23
N SER A 381 -16.70 14.73 5.60
CA SER A 381 -16.63 15.87 4.70
C SER A 381 -15.37 15.76 3.86
N ASP A 382 -15.23 16.70 2.94
CA ASP A 382 -13.99 17.03 2.28
C ASP A 382 -12.84 17.23 3.32
N HIS A 383 -11.67 16.67 3.00
CA HIS A 383 -10.51 16.50 3.88
C HIS A 383 -9.82 17.82 4.18
N GLY A 384 -9.77 18.72 3.19
CA GLY A 384 -9.24 20.08 3.37
C GLY A 384 -9.99 20.83 4.46
N SER A 385 -11.33 20.91 4.37
CA SER A 385 -12.14 21.60 5.39
C SER A 385 -12.16 20.83 6.71
N THR A 386 -12.23 19.50 6.67
CA THR A 386 -12.15 18.65 7.87
C THR A 386 -10.87 18.90 8.66
N LEU A 387 -9.69 18.84 8.02
CA LEU A 387 -8.41 19.08 8.67
C LEU A 387 -8.28 20.52 9.20
N PHE A 388 -8.71 21.51 8.41
CA PHE A 388 -8.63 22.91 8.81
C PHE A 388 -9.49 23.21 10.06
N GLN A 389 -10.74 22.75 10.07
CA GLN A 389 -11.67 22.96 11.18
C GLN A 389 -11.28 22.12 12.40
N MET A 390 -10.83 20.87 12.21
CA MET A 390 -10.28 20.02 13.26
C MET A 390 -9.09 20.71 13.94
N THR A 391 -8.13 21.22 13.17
CA THR A 391 -6.92 21.89 13.71
C THR A 391 -7.30 23.12 14.54
N SER A 392 -8.19 23.95 13.99
CA SER A 392 -8.76 25.11 14.68
C SER A 392 -9.53 24.74 15.97
N PHE A 393 -10.07 23.53 16.06
CA PHE A 393 -10.70 23.00 17.28
C PHE A 393 -9.65 22.47 18.27
N CYS A 394 -8.66 21.69 17.82
CA CYS A 394 -7.59 21.16 18.67
C CYS A 394 -6.80 22.27 19.36
N GLU A 395 -6.48 23.35 18.66
CA GLU A 395 -5.72 24.47 19.23
C GLU A 395 -6.52 25.20 20.32
N ARG A 396 -7.84 25.30 20.17
CA ARG A 396 -8.74 25.93 21.16
C ARG A 396 -9.05 25.04 22.36
N GLN A 397 -9.12 23.73 22.18
CA GLN A 397 -9.57 22.76 23.20
C GLN A 397 -8.46 21.82 23.73
N ASN A 398 -7.24 21.91 23.19
CA ASN A 398 -6.08 21.05 23.47
C ASN A 398 -6.36 19.52 23.34
N VAL A 399 -7.18 19.13 22.37
CA VAL A 399 -7.56 17.73 22.10
C VAL A 399 -6.66 17.10 21.02
N ARG A 400 -6.20 15.86 21.25
CA ARG A 400 -5.30 15.11 20.33
C ARG A 400 -5.73 13.66 20.09
N THR A 401 -7.02 13.36 20.24
CA THR A 401 -7.58 12.00 20.12
C THR A 401 -8.09 11.68 18.72
N PHE A 402 -7.93 12.60 17.77
CA PHE A 402 -8.52 12.45 16.44
C PHE A 402 -7.78 11.40 15.60
N VAL A 403 -8.57 10.66 14.83
CA VAL A 403 -8.14 9.69 13.83
C VAL A 403 -8.84 10.09 12.54
N VAL A 404 -8.05 10.54 11.56
CA VAL A 404 -8.51 10.69 10.18
C VAL A 404 -8.27 9.37 9.47
N ALA A 405 -9.26 8.87 8.73
CA ALA A 405 -9.06 7.71 7.87
C ALA A 405 -7.94 7.98 6.87
N SER A 406 -6.96 7.09 6.80
CA SER A 406 -5.80 7.19 5.92
C SER A 406 -6.13 6.99 4.43
N GLN A 407 -7.39 6.67 4.12
CA GLN A 407 -7.91 6.58 2.77
C GLN A 407 -9.14 7.47 2.65
N PRO A 408 -9.27 8.26 1.57
CA PRO A 408 -10.52 8.93 1.23
C PRO A 408 -11.64 7.92 0.98
N LEU A 409 -12.86 8.30 1.37
CA LEU A 409 -14.08 7.72 0.84
C LEU A 409 -14.22 8.00 -0.66
N GLU A 410 -13.73 9.13 -1.14
CA GLU A 410 -13.73 9.50 -2.55
C GLU A 410 -12.60 10.52 -2.79
N SER A 411 -11.62 10.17 -3.61
CA SER A 411 -10.54 11.08 -4.03
C SER A 411 -11.02 11.83 -5.27
N SER A 412 -11.53 13.05 -5.08
CA SER A 412 -12.03 13.87 -6.17
C SER A 412 -10.92 14.79 -6.69
N PRO A 413 -10.37 14.60 -7.91
CA PRO A 413 -9.48 15.59 -8.48
C PRO A 413 -10.30 16.84 -8.78
N PHE A 414 -9.97 17.96 -8.14
CA PHE A 414 -10.58 19.20 -8.55
C PHE A 414 -9.97 19.60 -9.87
N GLY A 415 -10.88 19.81 -10.80
CA GLY A 415 -10.64 20.34 -12.11
C GLY A 415 -11.73 21.37 -12.37
N TYR A 416 -11.41 22.35 -13.17
CA TYR A 416 -12.19 23.57 -13.27
C TYR A 416 -12.11 23.88 -14.77
N VAL A 417 -13.17 23.45 -15.46
CA VAL A 417 -13.28 23.35 -16.93
C VAL A 417 -13.66 24.72 -17.50
N PHE A 418 -13.71 24.92 -18.81
CA PHE A 418 -14.10 26.21 -19.37
C PHE A 418 -15.26 26.13 -20.35
N SER A 419 -16.11 27.16 -20.36
CA SER A 419 -17.05 27.33 -21.47
C SER A 419 -16.27 27.38 -22.78
N ARG A 420 -16.70 26.64 -23.80
CA ARG A 420 -16.16 26.81 -25.16
C ARG A 420 -16.47 28.20 -25.74
N SER A 421 -17.54 28.84 -25.24
CA SER A 421 -17.93 30.22 -25.58
C SER A 421 -17.16 31.29 -24.80
N ILE A 422 -16.20 30.93 -23.95
CA ILE A 422 -15.38 31.94 -23.28
C ILE A 422 -14.47 32.61 -24.31
N ASP A 423 -14.28 33.93 -24.19
CA ASP A 423 -13.29 34.62 -25.02
C ASP A 423 -11.92 33.96 -24.83
N GLU A 424 -11.28 33.66 -25.96
CA GLU A 424 -10.05 32.90 -25.96
C GLU A 424 -8.87 33.71 -25.44
N ARG A 425 -8.88 35.04 -25.64
CA ARG A 425 -7.83 35.92 -25.10
C ARG A 425 -7.91 35.97 -23.57
N PHE A 426 -9.12 36.03 -23.02
CA PHE A 426 -9.37 35.93 -21.58
C PHE A 426 -8.95 34.57 -21.02
N PHE A 427 -9.38 33.45 -21.63
CA PHE A 427 -8.97 32.11 -21.19
C PHE A 427 -7.45 31.93 -21.20
N ARG A 428 -6.75 32.33 -22.28
CA ARG A 428 -5.28 32.25 -22.35
C ARG A 428 -4.59 33.07 -21.25
N LYS A 429 -5.04 34.31 -20.98
CA LYS A 429 -4.52 35.15 -19.89
C LYS A 429 -4.73 34.51 -18.52
N LEU A 430 -5.91 33.92 -18.31
CA LEU A 430 -6.28 33.27 -17.05
C LEU A 430 -5.44 32.00 -16.84
N PHE A 431 -5.40 31.11 -17.84
CA PHE A 431 -4.57 29.89 -17.85
C PHE A 431 -3.11 30.19 -17.53
N SER A 432 -2.52 31.23 -18.15
CA SER A 432 -1.14 31.65 -17.89
C SER A 432 -0.89 32.04 -16.42
N LYS A 433 -1.85 32.74 -15.78
CA LYS A 433 -1.75 33.08 -14.35
C LYS A 433 -1.84 31.84 -13.46
N PHE A 434 -2.81 30.95 -13.69
CA PHE A 434 -2.95 29.71 -12.90
C PHE A 434 -1.72 28.81 -13.01
N ARG A 435 -1.22 28.63 -14.23
CA ARG A 435 0.02 27.88 -14.50
C ARG A 435 1.20 28.45 -13.70
N ARG A 436 1.38 29.78 -13.67
CA ARG A 436 2.44 30.42 -12.89
C ARG A 436 2.30 30.20 -11.37
N ILE A 437 1.08 30.15 -10.83
CA ILE A 437 0.83 29.90 -9.40
C ILE A 437 1.12 28.43 -9.03
N LEU A 438 0.86 27.49 -9.95
CA LEU A 438 1.21 26.07 -9.79
C LEU A 438 2.74 25.86 -9.91
N GLU A 439 3.37 26.35 -10.98
CA GLU A 439 4.81 26.20 -11.26
C GLU A 439 5.71 26.83 -10.19
N THR A 440 5.24 27.88 -9.50
CA THR A 440 5.98 28.52 -8.39
C THR A 440 5.80 27.81 -7.04
N GLY A 441 5.03 26.72 -6.97
CA GLY A 441 4.71 26.03 -5.72
C GLY A 441 3.84 26.83 -4.75
N LEU A 442 3.39 28.02 -5.13
CA LEU A 442 2.55 28.89 -4.29
C LEU A 442 1.23 28.22 -3.92
N MET A 443 0.66 27.42 -4.82
CA MET A 443 -0.58 26.69 -4.55
C MET A 443 -0.37 25.60 -3.47
N PRO A 444 0.49 24.56 -3.65
CA PRO A 444 0.79 23.59 -2.59
C PRO A 444 1.19 24.23 -1.26
N LYS A 445 2.01 25.30 -1.29
CA LYS A 445 2.39 26.03 -0.09
C LYS A 445 1.17 26.66 0.61
N TRP A 446 0.34 27.40 -0.11
CA TRP A 446 -0.84 28.03 0.47
C TRP A 446 -1.80 27.00 1.07
N LEU A 447 -1.93 25.83 0.45
CA LEU A 447 -2.75 24.72 0.96
C LEU A 447 -2.16 24.09 2.22
N ALA A 448 -0.84 23.90 2.28
CA ALA A 448 -0.15 23.41 3.48
C ALA A 448 -0.26 24.41 4.64
N ASP A 449 0.06 25.69 4.37
CA ASP A 449 -0.05 26.79 5.33
C ASP A 449 -1.50 26.94 5.84
N SER A 450 -2.50 26.80 4.96
CA SER A 450 -3.93 26.87 5.33
C SER A 450 -4.42 25.67 6.12
N LYS A 451 -3.86 24.46 5.93
CA LYS A 451 -4.24 23.25 6.68
C LYS A 451 -3.71 23.27 8.14
N GLY A 452 -2.75 24.14 8.46
CA GLY A 452 -2.17 24.29 9.80
C GLY A 452 -1.38 23.06 10.27
N ASN A 453 -0.97 23.06 11.55
CA ASN A 453 -0.22 21.95 12.16
C ASN A 453 -1.13 20.75 12.54
N TRP A 454 -2.00 20.31 11.63
CA TRP A 454 -2.99 19.24 11.86
C TRP A 454 -2.39 17.93 12.37
N GLN A 455 -1.12 17.65 12.05
CA GLN A 455 -0.39 16.49 12.54
C GLN A 455 -0.32 16.42 14.08
N ARG A 456 -0.43 17.56 14.79
CA ARG A 456 -0.49 17.60 16.26
C ARG A 456 -1.84 17.14 16.84
N CYS A 457 -2.92 17.16 16.05
CA CYS A 457 -4.25 16.68 16.43
C CYS A 457 -4.38 15.17 16.32
N ILE A 458 -3.69 14.58 15.35
CA ILE A 458 -3.87 13.18 14.99
C ILE A 458 -3.02 12.32 15.91
N GLN A 459 -3.65 11.34 16.54
CA GLN A 459 -2.92 10.26 17.17
C GLN A 459 -2.26 9.46 16.04
N SER A 460 -0.97 9.75 15.77
CA SER A 460 -0.23 9.07 14.72
C SER A 460 -0.38 7.57 14.92
N ARG A 461 -0.78 6.86 13.85
CA ARG A 461 -0.38 5.46 13.71
C ARG A 461 1.13 5.46 13.56
N ASN A 462 1.84 5.61 14.68
CA ASN A 462 3.16 5.05 14.83
C ASN A 462 3.02 3.63 14.29
N ILE A 463 3.82 3.31 13.27
CA ILE A 463 3.83 2.00 12.62
C ILE A 463 3.78 0.99 13.75
N ALA A 464 2.62 0.33 13.89
CA ALA A 464 2.44 -0.62 14.96
C ALA A 464 3.43 -1.73 14.61
N VAL A 465 4.48 -1.84 15.43
CA VAL A 465 5.39 -2.97 15.35
C VAL A 465 4.52 -4.15 15.79
N ASP A 466 3.90 -4.79 14.81
CA ASP A 466 3.01 -5.92 15.05
C ASP A 466 3.81 -6.93 15.84
N SER A 467 3.27 -7.33 16.99
CA SER A 467 3.95 -8.26 17.89
C SER A 467 4.14 -9.57 17.14
N ILE A 468 5.40 -10.00 17.00
CA ILE A 468 5.79 -11.26 16.33
C ILE A 468 4.85 -12.37 16.84
N SER A 469 4.10 -12.95 15.92
CA SER A 469 3.12 -13.97 16.23
C SER A 469 3.79 -15.35 16.38
N LEU A 470 3.09 -16.30 17.00
CA LEU A 470 3.59 -17.68 17.05
C LEU A 470 3.71 -18.26 15.64
N ASP A 471 2.77 -17.94 14.74
CA ASP A 471 2.73 -18.41 13.35
C ASP A 471 4.00 -18.03 12.57
N ASP A 472 4.54 -16.82 12.81
CA ASP A 472 5.80 -16.36 12.22
C ASP A 472 6.98 -17.27 12.62
N THR A 473 6.95 -17.83 13.85
CA THR A 473 8.04 -18.64 14.41
C THR A 473 7.95 -20.14 14.10
N VAL A 474 6.82 -20.63 13.57
CA VAL A 474 6.63 -22.05 13.21
C VAL A 474 7.72 -22.61 12.26
N PRO A 475 8.29 -21.87 11.27
CA PRO A 475 9.43 -22.31 10.47
C PRO A 475 10.63 -22.79 11.30
N PHE A 476 10.95 -22.07 12.37
CA PHE A 476 12.08 -22.36 13.23
C PHE A 476 11.89 -23.67 13.99
N PHE A 477 10.69 -23.90 14.54
CA PHE A 477 10.36 -25.14 15.24
C PHE A 477 10.35 -26.37 14.32
N LEU A 478 9.87 -26.23 13.08
CA LEU A 478 9.96 -27.32 12.10
C LEU A 478 11.40 -27.64 11.71
N LEU A 479 12.23 -26.62 11.43
CA LEU A 479 13.64 -26.82 11.09
C LEU A 479 14.40 -27.49 12.25
N TRP A 480 14.16 -27.03 13.49
CA TRP A 480 14.73 -27.63 14.70
C TRP A 480 14.29 -29.09 14.86
N GLY A 481 13.00 -29.40 14.68
CA GLY A 481 12.48 -30.77 14.71
C GLY A 481 13.13 -31.69 13.69
N ILE A 482 13.35 -31.21 12.46
CA ILE A 482 14.06 -31.95 11.40
C ILE A 482 15.52 -32.19 11.80
N MET A 483 16.22 -31.20 12.36
CA MET A 483 17.60 -31.36 12.86
C MET A 483 17.70 -32.38 14.00
N CYS A 484 16.78 -32.34 14.97
CA CYS A 484 16.71 -33.32 16.04
C CYS A 484 16.44 -34.74 15.52
N ALA A 485 15.53 -34.90 14.54
CA ALA A 485 15.27 -36.19 13.90
C ALA A 485 16.50 -36.74 13.17
N MET A 486 17.23 -35.91 12.41
CA MET A 486 18.47 -36.31 11.75
C MET A 486 19.56 -36.73 12.75
N ALA A 487 19.74 -35.97 13.85
CA ALA A 487 20.70 -36.30 14.90
C ALA A 487 20.34 -37.63 15.60
N PHE A 488 19.05 -37.86 15.88
CA PHE A 488 18.57 -39.13 16.46
C PHE A 488 18.78 -40.32 15.51
N CYS A 489 18.50 -40.15 14.22
CA CYS A 489 18.79 -41.17 13.20
C CYS A 489 20.29 -41.49 13.10
N ALA A 490 21.16 -40.49 13.15
CA ALA A 490 22.61 -40.70 13.16
C ALA A 490 23.06 -41.50 14.40
N PHE A 491 22.57 -41.13 15.59
CA PHE A 491 22.84 -41.85 16.84
C PHE A 491 22.36 -43.32 16.79
N LEU A 492 21.16 -43.58 16.26
CA LEU A 492 20.68 -44.96 16.07
C LEU A 492 21.56 -45.76 15.09
N CYS A 493 22.01 -45.14 14.00
CA CYS A 493 22.94 -45.77 13.06
C CYS A 493 24.29 -46.11 13.71
N GLU A 494 24.85 -45.22 14.54
CA GLU A 494 26.07 -45.48 15.31
C GLU A 494 25.88 -46.61 16.34
N LEU A 495 24.75 -46.64 17.04
CA LEU A 495 24.40 -47.68 18.00
C LEU A 495 24.30 -49.05 17.33
N ILE A 496 23.58 -49.15 16.21
CA ILE A 496 23.42 -50.39 15.42
C ILE A 496 24.77 -50.87 14.87
N CYS A 497 25.61 -49.96 14.36
CA CYS A 497 26.96 -50.28 13.91
C CYS A 497 27.84 -50.80 15.06
N SER A 498 27.77 -50.16 16.23
CA SER A 498 28.54 -50.54 17.43
C SER A 498 28.17 -51.93 17.93
N ILE A 499 26.88 -52.27 17.97
CA ILE A 499 26.38 -53.61 18.34
C ILE A 499 26.89 -54.67 17.35
N LYS A 500 26.82 -54.41 16.03
CA LYS A 500 27.34 -55.32 15.00
C LYS A 500 28.86 -55.53 15.09
N LEU A 501 29.62 -54.49 15.44
CA LEU A 501 31.07 -54.58 15.65
C LEU A 501 31.42 -55.38 16.90
N GLN A 502 30.73 -55.16 18.02
CA GLN A 502 30.91 -55.96 19.24
C GLN A 502 30.61 -57.44 19.00
N GLY A 503 29.52 -57.78 18.31
CA GLY A 503 29.19 -59.16 17.95
C GLY A 503 30.25 -59.84 17.08
N ARG A 504 30.85 -59.13 16.10
CA ARG A 504 31.95 -59.65 15.27
C ARG A 504 33.27 -59.84 16.04
N CYS A 505 33.53 -59.02 17.06
CA CYS A 505 34.69 -59.19 17.94
C CYS A 505 34.50 -60.31 18.97
N ALA A 506 33.27 -60.52 19.45
CA ALA A 506 32.92 -61.64 20.32
C ALA A 506 33.07 -62.99 19.60
N ASN A 507 32.59 -63.09 18.35
CA ASN A 507 32.66 -64.32 17.54
C ASN A 507 34.04 -64.57 16.87
N ARG A 508 35.09 -63.88 17.33
CA ARG A 508 36.50 -64.03 16.92
C ARG A 508 37.43 -64.34 18.11
N ARG A 509 36.88 -64.51 19.30
CA ARG A 509 37.53 -65.11 20.48
C ARG A 509 36.96 -66.49 20.68
#